data_AF-A0AAV5M9T2-F1
#
_entry.id   AF-A0AAV5M9T2-F1
#
_cell.length_a   1.000
_cell.length_b   1.000
_cell.length_c   1.000
_cell.angle_alpha   90.00
_cell.angle_beta   90.00
_cell.angle_gamma   90.00
#
_symmetry.space_group_name_H-M   'P 1'
#
loop_
_entity.id
_entity.type
_entity.pdbx_description
1 polymer ?
#
loop_
_entity_poly.entity_id
_entity_poly.type
_entity_poly.pdbx_seq_one_letter_code
_entity_poly.pdbx_strand_id
1 'polypeptide(L)'
;MPSVIMAKAGIYAAVFLFCILQCKFCSFAMLDPLDFLALQSIRKSLDDLTGSNFFASWDFTLDPCNFPGVYCDSERVIAFNLGNPKAGSLGLIGKIDPAIRKLSALAKLSTVPGRIVGSLPQSTSFSCYQQELHLRRDSGHYR
;
A
#
# COMPACT_ATOMS: atom_id res chain seq x y z
N MET A 1 0.88 51.12 32.98
CA MET A 1 0.16 50.01 32.33
C MET A 1 1.08 48.87 31.84
N PRO A 2 2.06 48.36 32.63
CA PRO A 2 2.95 47.26 32.22
C PRO A 2 2.44 45.84 32.57
N SER A 3 1.53 45.72 33.54
CA SER A 3 1.01 44.43 34.04
C SER A 3 0.19 43.65 33.01
N VAL A 4 -0.57 44.34 32.17
CA VAL A 4 -1.42 43.73 31.11
C VAL A 4 -0.57 43.19 29.94
N ILE A 5 0.59 43.80 29.69
CA ILE A 5 1.50 43.43 28.60
C ILE A 5 2.24 42.13 28.97
N MET A 6 2.66 41.99 30.23
CA MET A 6 3.30 40.78 30.74
C MET A 6 2.34 39.58 30.76
N ALA A 7 1.07 39.80 31.08
CA ALA A 7 0.05 38.74 31.06
C ALA A 7 -0.18 38.18 29.64
N LYS A 8 -0.21 39.03 28.60
CA LYS A 8 -0.32 38.59 27.21
C LYS A 8 0.90 37.81 26.75
N ALA A 9 2.11 38.27 27.07
CA ALA A 9 3.35 37.56 26.75
C ALA A 9 3.38 36.15 27.38
N GLY A 10 2.92 36.02 28.63
CA GLY A 10 2.79 34.73 29.31
C GLY A 10 1.80 33.78 28.66
N ILE A 11 0.66 34.28 28.16
CA ILE A 11 -0.33 33.48 27.44
C ILE A 11 0.23 32.97 26.11
N TYR A 12 0.91 33.81 25.33
CA TYR A 12 1.55 33.39 24.07
C TYR A 12 2.63 32.32 24.31
N ALA A 13 3.45 32.51 25.36
CA ALA A 13 4.45 31.53 25.74
C ALA A 13 3.83 30.19 26.16
N ALA A 14 2.72 30.21 26.91
CA ALA A 14 2.00 29.00 27.33
C ALA A 14 1.34 28.26 26.16
N VAL A 15 0.74 28.98 25.21
CA VAL A 15 0.17 28.37 23.98
C VAL A 15 1.28 27.74 23.13
N PHE A 16 2.41 28.44 22.96
CA PHE A 16 3.55 27.91 22.21
C PHE A 16 4.14 26.66 22.88
N LEU A 17 4.29 26.67 24.21
CA LEU A 17 4.77 25.52 24.98
C LEU A 17 3.78 24.34 24.90
N PHE A 18 2.48 24.60 24.96
CA PHE A 18 1.43 23.59 24.81
C PHE A 18 1.44 22.98 23.40
N CYS A 19 1.57 23.79 22.35
CA CYS A 19 1.73 23.29 20.97
C CYS A 19 2.98 22.41 20.81
N ILE A 20 4.11 22.78 21.43
CA ILE A 20 5.34 21.96 21.43
C ILE A 20 5.13 20.65 22.20
N LEU A 21 4.40 20.66 23.32
CA LEU A 21 4.06 19.45 24.08
C LEU A 21 3.14 18.51 23.29
N GLN A 22 2.15 19.04 22.57
CA GLN A 22 1.26 18.26 21.71
C GLN A 22 2.00 17.66 20.49
N CYS A 23 3.11 18.29 20.07
CA CYS A 23 3.96 17.79 18.99
C CYS A 23 4.73 16.50 19.36
N LYS A 24 4.93 16.23 20.66
CA LYS A 24 5.60 14.99 21.14
C LYS A 24 4.71 13.74 21.06
N PHE A 25 3.39 13.91 20.94
CA PHE A 25 2.42 12.81 20.85
C PHE A 25 2.06 12.42 19.42
N CYS A 26 2.54 13.16 18.43
CA CYS A 26 2.27 12.90 17.02
C CYS A 26 3.41 12.07 16.41
N SER A 27 3.63 10.87 16.93
CA SER A 27 4.39 9.87 16.19
C SER A 27 3.49 9.37 15.06
N PHE A 28 3.52 10.05 13.93
CA PHE A 28 3.17 9.40 12.67
C PHE A 28 4.22 8.32 12.46
N ALA A 29 3.84 7.05 12.56
CA ALA A 29 4.62 5.97 11.99
C ALA A 29 4.63 6.23 10.48
N MET A 30 5.67 6.89 10.00
CA MET A 30 5.83 7.16 8.58
C MET A 30 6.37 5.90 7.94
N LEU A 31 5.64 5.38 6.95
CA LEU A 31 6.14 4.30 6.11
C LEU A 31 7.51 4.67 5.54
N ASP A 32 8.41 3.69 5.43
CA ASP A 32 9.73 3.86 4.87
C ASP A 32 9.67 4.59 3.52
N PRO A 33 10.53 5.61 3.30
CA PRO A 33 10.47 6.43 2.09
C PRO A 33 10.62 5.64 0.79
N LEU A 34 11.38 4.54 0.79
CA LEU A 34 11.53 3.69 -0.39
C LEU A 34 10.26 2.90 -0.66
N ASP A 35 9.60 2.40 0.39
CA ASP A 35 8.33 1.69 0.27
C ASP A 35 7.22 2.65 -0.19
N PHE A 36 7.20 3.88 0.33
CA PHE A 36 6.28 4.93 -0.10
C PHE A 36 6.42 5.24 -1.60
N LEU A 37 7.65 5.49 -2.08
CA LEU A 37 7.91 5.76 -3.49
C LEU A 37 7.59 4.54 -4.38
N ALA A 38 7.83 3.33 -3.88
CA ALA A 38 7.50 2.10 -4.59
C ALA A 38 5.99 1.97 -4.80
N LEU A 39 5.18 2.21 -3.76
CA LEU A 39 3.73 2.20 -3.86
C LEU A 39 3.21 3.26 -4.85
N GLN A 40 3.81 4.45 -4.89
CA GLN A 40 3.46 5.48 -5.88
C GLN A 40 3.75 5.03 -7.32
N SER A 41 4.91 4.42 -7.56
CA SER A 41 5.25 3.87 -8.88
C SER A 41 4.27 2.77 -9.29
N ILE A 42 3.96 1.84 -8.39
CA ILE A 42 3.02 0.75 -8.66
C ILE A 42 1.62 1.30 -8.97
N ARG A 43 1.13 2.25 -8.17
CA ARG A 43 -0.17 2.90 -8.41
C ARG A 43 -0.24 3.55 -9.80
N LYS A 44 0.83 4.20 -10.25
CA LYS A 44 0.89 4.83 -11.58
C LYS A 44 0.94 3.82 -12.74
N SER A 45 1.40 2.60 -12.46
CA SER A 45 1.58 1.55 -13.46
C SER A 45 0.34 0.67 -13.69
N LEU A 46 -0.67 0.83 -12.82
CA LEU A 46 -1.88 0.02 -12.78
C LEU A 46 -3.13 0.90 -12.76
N ASP A 47 -4.11 0.51 -13.57
CA ASP A 47 -5.41 1.16 -13.67
C ASP A 47 -6.52 0.23 -13.17
N ASP A 48 -7.55 0.84 -12.58
CA ASP A 48 -8.81 0.16 -12.30
C ASP A 48 -9.53 -0.17 -13.62
N LEU A 49 -10.02 -1.40 -13.77
CA LEU A 49 -10.93 -1.72 -14.88
C LEU A 49 -12.29 -1.03 -14.67
N THR A 50 -13.07 -0.86 -15.75
CA THR A 50 -14.41 -0.26 -15.68
C THR A 50 -15.26 -0.96 -14.62
N GLY A 51 -15.72 -0.24 -13.60
CA GLY A 51 -16.50 -0.77 -12.47
C GLY A 51 -15.67 -1.34 -11.31
N SER A 52 -14.34 -1.27 -11.37
CA SER A 52 -13.46 -1.40 -10.21
C SER A 52 -13.21 -0.03 -9.54
N ASN A 53 -13.01 -0.05 -8.24
CA ASN A 53 -12.66 1.10 -7.41
C ASN A 53 -11.53 0.77 -6.42
N PHE A 54 -10.65 -0.18 -6.77
CA PHE A 54 -9.60 -0.68 -5.87
C PHE A 54 -8.67 0.43 -5.41
N PHE A 55 -8.31 1.34 -6.31
CA PHE A 55 -7.43 2.45 -5.99
C PHE A 55 -8.15 3.75 -5.62
N ALA A 56 -9.48 3.74 -5.50
CA ALA A 56 -10.25 4.95 -5.22
C ALA A 56 -9.94 5.57 -3.85
N SER A 57 -9.52 4.75 -2.88
CA SER A 57 -9.15 5.17 -1.51
C SER A 57 -7.64 5.36 -1.32
N TRP A 58 -6.84 5.19 -2.37
CA TRP A 58 -5.40 5.41 -2.29
C TRP A 58 -5.11 6.91 -2.31
N ASP A 59 -5.00 7.48 -1.12
CA ASP A 59 -4.63 8.88 -0.90
C ASP A 59 -3.26 8.94 -0.21
N PHE A 60 -2.22 9.34 -0.95
CA PHE A 60 -0.85 9.46 -0.45
C PHE A 60 -0.63 10.64 0.51
N THR A 61 -1.68 11.39 0.86
CA THR A 61 -1.66 12.29 2.02
C THR A 61 -1.95 11.55 3.34
N LEU A 62 -2.49 10.33 3.26
CA LEU A 62 -2.72 9.43 4.38
C LEU A 62 -1.63 8.36 4.47
N ASP A 63 -1.64 7.61 5.58
CA ASP A 63 -0.73 6.47 5.78
C ASP A 63 -1.02 5.34 4.77
N PRO A 64 -0.07 4.98 3.88
CA PRO A 64 -0.25 3.94 2.89
C PRO A 64 -0.49 2.54 3.46
N CYS A 65 -0.17 2.29 4.73
CA CYS A 65 -0.48 1.02 5.39
C CYS A 65 -1.98 0.78 5.57
N ASN A 66 -2.82 1.82 5.41
CA ASN A 66 -4.28 1.70 5.44
C ASN A 66 -4.89 1.48 4.05
N PHE A 67 -4.08 1.44 2.99
CA PHE A 67 -4.58 1.25 1.64
C PHE A 67 -5.11 -0.18 1.44
N PRO A 68 -6.16 -0.37 0.63
CA PRO A 68 -6.61 -1.69 0.24
C PRO A 68 -5.46 -2.54 -0.32
N GLY A 69 -5.23 -3.69 0.32
CA GLY A 69 -4.23 -4.66 -0.12
C GLY A 69 -2.79 -4.35 0.32
N VAL A 70 -2.52 -3.26 1.03
CA VAL A 70 -1.20 -2.99 1.63
C VAL A 70 -1.20 -3.47 3.08
N TYR A 71 -0.18 -4.23 3.47
CA TYR A 71 0.00 -4.68 4.84
C TYR A 71 1.42 -4.38 5.29
N CYS A 72 1.51 -3.65 6.39
CA CYS A 72 2.78 -3.23 6.96
C CYS A 72 3.07 -3.96 8.26
N ASP A 73 4.35 -4.13 8.54
CA ASP A 73 4.87 -4.39 9.87
C ASP A 73 5.80 -3.24 10.22
N SER A 74 5.49 -2.55 11.32
CA SER A 74 6.13 -1.29 11.68
C SER A 74 6.09 -0.28 10.51
N GLU A 75 7.23 0.12 9.97
CA GLU A 75 7.36 1.10 8.88
C GLU A 75 7.64 0.46 7.52
N ARG A 76 7.48 -0.86 7.38
CA ARG A 76 7.81 -1.61 6.15
C ARG A 76 6.62 -2.39 5.60
N VAL A 77 6.48 -2.45 4.29
CA VAL A 77 5.46 -3.27 3.63
C VAL A 77 5.90 -4.73 3.60
N ILE A 78 5.16 -5.60 4.29
CA ILE A 78 5.46 -7.03 4.39
C ILE A 78 4.55 -7.91 3.52
N ALA A 79 3.34 -7.44 3.20
CA ALA A 79 2.48 -8.12 2.27
C ALA A 79 1.72 -7.13 1.39
N PHE A 80 1.55 -7.50 0.13
CA PHE A 80 0.90 -6.68 -0.87
C PHE A 80 -0.03 -7.54 -1.73
N ASN A 81 -1.30 -7.15 -1.81
CA ASN A 81 -2.32 -7.88 -2.53
C ASN A 81 -2.97 -6.97 -3.59
N LEU A 82 -2.66 -7.27 -4.85
CA LEU A 82 -3.21 -6.58 -6.01
C LEU A 82 -4.49 -7.27 -6.46
N GLY A 83 -5.61 -6.64 -6.15
CA GLY A 83 -6.94 -7.18 -6.41
C GLY A 83 -7.49 -7.97 -5.22
N ASN A 84 -8.81 -7.97 -5.10
CA ASN A 84 -9.52 -8.70 -4.06
C ASN A 84 -10.55 -9.61 -4.74
N PRO A 85 -10.47 -10.95 -4.59
CA PRO A 85 -11.49 -11.84 -5.14
C PRO A 85 -12.85 -11.74 -4.40
N LYS A 86 -12.88 -11.09 -3.22
CA LYS A 86 -14.09 -10.94 -2.39
C LYS A 86 -14.73 -9.55 -2.45
N ALA A 87 -14.04 -8.53 -2.93
CA ALA A 87 -14.67 -7.24 -3.25
C ALA A 87 -15.01 -7.27 -4.73
N GLY A 88 -16.22 -6.88 -5.13
CA GLY A 88 -16.71 -6.91 -6.52
C GLY A 88 -15.96 -5.98 -7.50
N SER A 89 -14.65 -5.84 -7.37
CA SER A 89 -13.75 -5.16 -8.28
C SER A 89 -13.53 -6.05 -9.50
N LEU A 90 -13.78 -5.48 -10.68
CA LEU A 90 -13.58 -6.11 -11.98
C LEU A 90 -12.09 -6.34 -12.33
N GLY A 91 -11.18 -6.17 -11.37
CA GLY A 91 -9.74 -6.39 -11.48
C GLY A 91 -8.96 -5.11 -11.79
N LEU A 92 -7.64 -5.27 -11.91
CA LEU A 92 -6.71 -4.23 -12.35
C LEU A 92 -6.15 -4.57 -13.74
N ILE A 93 -5.76 -3.56 -14.50
CA ILE A 93 -5.07 -3.68 -15.78
C ILE A 93 -3.76 -2.90 -15.73
N GLY A 94 -2.79 -3.30 -16.57
CA GLY A 94 -1.50 -2.65 -16.68
C GLY A 94 -0.36 -3.61 -16.40
N LYS A 95 0.82 -3.03 -16.17
CA LYS A 95 2.06 -3.77 -15.91
C LYS A 95 2.62 -3.35 -14.58
N ILE A 96 2.90 -4.33 -13.71
CA ILE A 96 3.50 -4.07 -12.41
C ILE A 96 4.87 -3.39 -12.62
N ASP A 97 5.03 -2.21 -12.01
CA ASP A 97 6.29 -1.47 -12.03
C ASP A 97 7.42 -2.26 -11.33
N PRO A 98 8.66 -2.28 -11.87
CA PRO A 98 9.82 -2.89 -11.23
C PRO A 98 10.13 -2.37 -9.82
N ALA A 99 9.59 -1.21 -9.44
CA ALA A 99 9.65 -0.65 -8.10
C ALA A 99 9.08 -1.57 -7.02
N ILE A 100 8.29 -2.59 -7.37
CA ILE A 100 7.90 -3.64 -6.42
C ILE A 100 9.09 -4.29 -5.72
N ARG A 101 10.27 -4.31 -6.35
CA ARG A 101 11.53 -4.77 -5.75
C ARG A 101 12.08 -3.87 -4.64
N LYS A 102 11.64 -2.62 -4.58
CA LYS A 102 12.07 -1.68 -3.53
C LYS A 102 11.36 -1.95 -2.21
N LEU A 103 10.25 -2.70 -2.24
CA LEU A 103 9.59 -3.26 -1.06
C LEU A 103 10.43 -4.41 -0.48
N SER A 104 11.57 -4.08 0.14
CA SER A 104 12.57 -5.10 0.52
C SER A 104 12.13 -6.02 1.66
N ALA A 105 11.12 -5.63 2.43
CA ALA A 105 10.52 -6.47 3.48
C ALA A 105 9.35 -7.33 2.97
N LEU A 106 9.01 -7.25 1.67
CA LEU A 106 7.85 -7.91 1.11
C LEU A 106 8.02 -9.43 1.12
N ALA A 107 7.27 -10.09 2.01
CA ALA A 107 7.25 -11.54 2.15
C ALA A 107 6.14 -12.19 1.31
N LYS A 108 5.05 -11.45 1.03
CA LYS A 108 3.89 -12.00 0.32
C LYS A 108 3.36 -11.02 -0.72
N LEU A 109 3.33 -11.48 -1.97
CA LEU A 109 2.65 -10.81 -3.07
C LEU A 109 1.52 -11.71 -3.57
N SER A 110 0.31 -11.19 -3.60
CA SER A 110 -0.85 -11.88 -4.18
C SER A 110 -1.43 -11.02 -5.29
N THR A 111 -1.80 -11.66 -6.40
CA THR A 111 -2.48 -11.00 -7.52
C THR A 111 -3.68 -11.86 -7.92
N VAL A 112 -4.82 -11.23 -8.23
CA VAL A 112 -5.96 -11.99 -8.78
C VAL A 112 -5.61 -12.43 -10.22
N PRO A 113 -5.76 -13.72 -10.57
CA PRO A 113 -5.52 -14.20 -11.93
C PRO A 113 -6.48 -13.49 -12.89
N GLY A 114 -5.92 -12.61 -13.69
CA GLY A 114 -6.60 -11.64 -14.54
C GLY A 114 -5.56 -10.76 -15.24
N ARG A 115 -5.99 -9.77 -16.01
CA ARG A 115 -5.21 -9.11 -17.09
C ARG A 115 -4.04 -8.21 -16.63
N ILE A 116 -3.51 -8.39 -15.43
CA ILE A 116 -2.26 -7.76 -14.99
C ILE A 116 -1.11 -8.54 -15.61
N VAL A 117 -0.43 -7.95 -16.60
CA VAL A 117 0.68 -8.60 -17.31
C VAL A 117 1.99 -7.94 -16.89
N GLY A 118 2.84 -8.68 -16.18
CA GLY A 118 4.18 -8.22 -15.83
C GLY A 118 5.08 -9.38 -15.44
N SER A 119 6.28 -9.42 -16.03
CA SER A 119 7.33 -10.34 -15.59
C SER A 119 7.91 -9.81 -14.28
N LEU A 120 7.63 -10.50 -13.17
CA LEU A 120 8.41 -10.32 -11.95
C LEU A 120 9.87 -10.73 -12.27
N PRO A 121 10.85 -9.83 -12.16
CA PRO A 121 12.24 -10.21 -12.36
C PRO A 121 12.63 -11.28 -11.32
N GLN A 122 13.20 -12.39 -11.82
CA GLN A 122 13.64 -13.53 -11.03
C GLN A 122 14.64 -13.13 -9.94
N SER A 123 14.15 -12.88 -8.74
CA SER A 123 14.94 -12.97 -7.52
C SER A 123 13.96 -13.02 -6.35
N THR A 124 14.12 -14.05 -5.53
CA THR A 124 13.42 -14.37 -4.27
C THR A 124 11.96 -14.81 -4.40
N SER A 125 11.77 -16.14 -4.40
CA SER A 125 10.54 -16.91 -4.11
C SER A 125 9.21 -16.14 -4.04
N PHE A 126 8.77 -15.60 -5.16
CA PHE A 126 7.37 -15.23 -5.36
C PHE A 126 6.62 -16.51 -5.68
N SER A 127 5.88 -17.06 -4.71
CA SER A 127 4.93 -18.14 -4.97
C SER A 127 3.80 -17.55 -5.82
N CYS A 128 3.97 -17.56 -7.14
CA CYS A 128 2.82 -17.64 -8.04
C CYS A 128 2.07 -18.88 -7.59
N TYR A 129 0.90 -18.68 -6.97
CA TYR A 129 0.00 -19.79 -6.69
C TYR A 129 -0.24 -20.51 -8.01
N GLN A 130 0.35 -21.70 -8.02
CA GLN A 130 0.18 -22.79 -8.93
C GLN A 130 -1.28 -22.90 -9.37
N GLN A 131 -1.58 -22.51 -10.60
CA GLN A 131 -2.78 -22.99 -11.29
C GLN A 131 -2.38 -23.83 -12.51
N GLU A 132 -1.50 -24.81 -12.25
CA GLU A 132 -1.20 -25.91 -13.17
C GLU A 132 -2.10 -27.13 -12.89
N LEU A 133 -3.37 -26.91 -12.54
CA LEU A 133 -4.27 -27.99 -12.09
C LEU A 133 -5.67 -28.00 -12.73
N HIS A 134 -5.83 -27.48 -13.96
CA HIS A 134 -7.06 -27.76 -14.73
C HIS A 134 -6.87 -28.21 -16.19
N LEU A 135 -5.66 -28.61 -16.61
CA LEU A 135 -5.45 -29.14 -17.97
C LEU A 135 -4.88 -30.57 -18.03
N ARG A 136 -4.95 -31.38 -16.95
CA ARG A 136 -4.62 -32.83 -17.01
C ARG A 136 -5.45 -33.70 -16.05
N ARG A 137 -6.71 -33.93 -16.40
CA ARG A 137 -7.60 -35.07 -16.09
C ARG A 137 -9.01 -34.55 -16.41
N ASP A 138 -9.65 -34.86 -17.53
CA ASP A 138 -9.89 -36.20 -18.06
C ASP A 138 -9.95 -36.21 -19.60
N SER A 139 -8.87 -36.67 -20.24
CA SER A 139 -8.98 -37.45 -21.47
C SER A 139 -8.93 -38.92 -21.04
N GLY A 140 -10.09 -39.53 -20.84
CA GLY A 140 -10.16 -40.90 -20.35
C GLY A 140 -11.56 -41.45 -20.08
N HIS A 141 -12.51 -41.33 -21.01
CA HIS A 141 -13.58 -42.33 -21.07
C HIS A 141 -13.82 -42.77 -22.51
N TYR A 142 -13.17 -43.87 -22.85
CA TYR A 142 -13.50 -44.73 -23.97
C TYR A 142 -14.61 -45.68 -23.49
N ARG A 143 -15.87 -45.32 -23.72
CA ARG A 143 -16.94 -46.26 -24.07
C ARG A 143 -18.18 -45.51 -24.55
#